data_AF-A0A6A1V641-F1
#
_entry.id   AF-A0A6A1V641-F1
#
_cell.length_a   1.000
_cell.length_b   1.000
_cell.length_c   1.000
_cell.angle_alpha   90.00
_cell.angle_beta   90.00
_cell.angle_gamma   90.00
#
_symmetry.space_group_name_H-M   'P 1'
#
loop_
_entity.id
_entity.type
_entity.pdbx_description
1 polymer ?
#
loop_
_entity_poly.entity_id
_entity_poly.type
_entity_poly.pdbx_seq_one_letter_code
_entity_poly.pdbx_strand_id
1 'polypeptide(L)'
;MSIAVWNSTTQLQVKKTSDLVCGLFLCRGDVPAEKCRACMADAAKKLASRCSWKKIAIIWYNECMLCYSNESFFSIVAVRPRVATINTQNTTSQGFYNELVNTMIIDLAK
;
A
#
# COMPACT_ATOMS: atom_id res chain seq x y z
N MET A 1 -8.10 -10.36 6.50
CA MET A 1 -7.86 -9.25 5.56
C MET A 1 -7.87 -7.98 6.39
N SER A 2 -6.70 -7.51 6.83
CA SER A 2 -6.62 -6.29 7.65
C SER A 2 -6.80 -5.09 6.74
N ILE A 3 -7.83 -4.29 7.00
CA ILE A 3 -7.98 -2.99 6.36
C ILE A 3 -6.89 -2.11 6.96
N ALA A 4 -5.88 -1.82 6.14
CA ALA A 4 -4.84 -0.89 6.52
C ALA A 4 -5.48 0.51 6.57
N VAL A 5 -5.90 0.94 7.74
CA VAL A 5 -6.17 2.37 7.99
C VAL A 5 -4.81 3.03 7.98
N TRP A 6 -4.48 3.80 6.94
CA TRP A 6 -3.20 4.48 6.86
C TRP A 6 -3.29 5.80 7.65
N ASN A 7 -2.63 5.88 8.82
CA ASN A 7 -2.70 7.08 9.68
C ASN A 7 -1.69 8.16 9.28
N SER A 8 -0.65 7.80 8.52
CA SER A 8 0.39 8.75 8.13
C SER A 8 0.78 8.54 6.69
N THR A 9 0.55 9.58 5.92
CA THR A 9 0.92 9.70 4.53
C THR A 9 2.00 10.76 4.40
N THR A 10 3.05 10.47 3.66
CA THR A 10 4.04 11.49 3.32
C THR A 10 4.43 11.35 1.87
N GLN A 11 4.53 12.51 1.24
CA GLN A 11 4.78 12.70 -0.17
C GLN A 11 6.05 13.52 -0.31
N LEU A 12 6.93 13.10 -1.21
CA LEU A 12 8.18 13.79 -1.50
C LEU A 12 8.39 13.82 -3.00
N GLN A 13 8.94 14.91 -3.51
CA GLN A 13 9.34 15.02 -4.90
C GLN A 13 10.76 15.54 -4.98
N VAL A 14 11.56 14.92 -5.83
CA VAL A 14 12.94 15.30 -6.09
C VAL A 14 13.08 15.49 -7.59
N LYS A 15 13.54 16.68 -7.99
CA LYS A 15 13.83 16.99 -9.39
C LYS A 15 15.31 17.27 -9.56
N LYS A 16 15.95 16.59 -10.51
CA LYS A 16 17.35 16.80 -10.89
C LYS A 16 17.42 16.87 -12.40
N THR A 17 17.95 17.98 -12.94
CA THR A 17 17.94 18.28 -14.37
C THR A 17 16.54 18.10 -15.00
N SER A 18 16.37 17.11 -15.89
CA SER A 18 15.11 16.76 -16.54
C SER A 18 14.39 15.58 -15.89
N ASP A 19 14.99 14.94 -14.89
CA ASP A 19 14.39 13.81 -14.17
C ASP A 19 13.61 14.31 -12.96
N LEU A 20 12.34 13.90 -12.89
CA LEU A 20 11.46 14.06 -11.73
C LEU A 20 11.26 12.68 -11.09
N VAL A 21 11.32 12.61 -9.77
CA VAL A 21 10.91 11.44 -9.00
C VAL A 21 9.95 11.89 -7.92
N CYS A 22 8.72 11.38 -7.97
CA CYS A 22 7.71 11.53 -6.93
C CYS A 22 7.66 10.24 -6.11
N GLY A 23 7.63 10.36 -4.79
CA GLY A 23 7.57 9.25 -3.85
C GLY A 23 6.45 9.44 -2.83
N LEU A 24 5.85 8.33 -2.42
CA LEU A 24 4.80 8.27 -1.40
C LEU A 24 5.11 7.10 -0.47
N PHE A 25 5.05 7.36 0.83
CA PHE A 25 5.01 6.31 1.84
C PHE A 25 3.75 6.40 2.69
N LEU A 26 3.27 5.24 3.11
CA LEU A 26 2.12 5.08 3.99
C LEU A 26 2.49 4.16 5.16
N CYS A 27 2.15 4.55 6.39
CA CYS A 27 2.24 3.73 7.59
C CYS A 27 0.87 3.22 8.03
N ARG A 28 0.76 1.92 8.31
CA ARG A 28 -0.48 1.37 8.86
C ARG A 28 -0.73 1.96 10.25
N GLY A 29 -1.97 2.33 10.53
CA GLY A 29 -2.34 3.23 11.60
C GLY A 29 -2.31 2.63 13.00
N ASP A 30 -2.50 1.33 13.09
CA ASP A 30 -2.37 0.51 14.30
C ASP A 30 -0.92 0.08 14.57
N VAL A 31 0.05 0.47 13.73
CA VAL A 31 1.45 0.07 13.87
C VAL A 31 2.25 1.15 14.61
N PRO A 32 3.07 0.78 15.61
CA PRO A 32 3.96 1.73 16.29
C PRO A 32 4.90 2.44 15.31
N ALA A 33 5.14 3.73 15.53
CA ALA A 33 5.93 4.57 14.64
C ALA A 33 7.34 4.00 14.35
N GLU A 34 7.98 3.38 15.35
CA GLU A 34 9.28 2.76 15.19
C GLU A 34 9.26 1.58 14.21
N LYS A 35 8.27 0.69 14.32
CA LYS A 35 8.10 -0.44 13.40
C LYS A 35 7.82 0.05 11.98
N CYS A 36 7.02 1.12 11.82
CA CYS A 36 6.83 1.69 10.50
C CYS A 36 8.14 2.24 9.93
N ARG A 37 8.93 3.00 10.70
CA ARG A 37 10.23 3.52 10.23
C ARG A 37 11.17 2.42 9.77
N ALA A 38 11.26 1.33 10.53
CA ALA A 38 12.05 0.16 10.14
C ALA A 38 11.55 -0.44 8.81
N CYS A 39 10.23 -0.64 8.69
CA CYS A 39 9.60 -1.12 7.46
C CYS A 39 9.91 -0.24 6.25
N MET A 40 9.82 1.10 6.40
CA MET A 40 10.11 2.04 5.32
C MET A 40 11.57 1.95 4.85
N ALA A 41 12.52 1.85 5.77
CA ALA A 41 13.94 1.71 5.45
C ALA A 41 14.21 0.42 4.67
N ASP A 42 13.61 -0.69 5.09
CA ASP A 42 13.77 -1.98 4.42
C ASP A 42 13.06 -2.02 3.06
N ALA A 43 11.87 -1.42 2.96
CA ALA A 43 11.16 -1.23 1.70
C ALA A 43 11.98 -0.43 0.68
N ALA A 44 12.61 0.67 1.11
CA ALA A 44 13.47 1.49 0.26
C ALA A 44 14.67 0.70 -0.27
N LYS A 45 15.39 -0.01 0.62
CA LYS A 45 16.51 -0.89 0.21
C LYS A 45 16.04 -1.97 -0.78
N LYS A 46 14.89 -2.58 -0.52
CA LYS A 46 14.34 -3.65 -1.37
C LYS A 46 13.99 -3.14 -2.75
N LEU A 47 13.30 -2.00 -2.85
CA LEU A 47 12.97 -1.37 -4.13
C LEU A 47 14.23 -0.98 -4.89
N ALA A 48 15.21 -0.34 -4.24
CA ALA A 48 16.47 0.03 -4.88
C ALA A 48 17.21 -1.19 -5.47
N SER A 49 17.20 -2.33 -4.75
CA SER A 49 17.84 -3.58 -5.21
C SER A 49 17.08 -4.30 -6.33
N ARG A 50 15.74 -4.30 -6.31
CA ARG A 50 14.91 -5.09 -7.26
C ARG A 50 14.47 -4.29 -8.49
N CYS A 51 14.43 -2.96 -8.37
CA CYS A 51 13.83 -2.06 -9.34
C CYS A 51 14.82 -0.99 -9.84
N SER A 52 16.13 -1.27 -9.82
CA SER A 52 17.21 -0.30 -10.07
C SER A 52 17.12 0.46 -11.40
N TRP A 53 16.37 -0.07 -12.38
CA TRP A 53 16.17 0.52 -13.72
C TRP A 53 14.71 0.83 -14.03
N LYS A 54 13.82 0.77 -13.03
CA LYS A 54 12.39 1.03 -13.21
C LYS A 54 12.06 2.44 -12.77
N LYS A 55 11.32 3.16 -13.61
CA LYS A 55 10.84 4.52 -13.31
C LYS A 55 9.65 4.55 -12.37
N ILE A 56 8.92 3.44 -12.27
CA ILE A 56 7.75 3.26 -11.41
C ILE A 56 7.91 1.96 -10.65
N ALA A 57 7.74 1.98 -9.33
CA ALA A 57 7.67 0.78 -8.52
C ALA A 57 6.86 1.01 -7.24
N ILE A 58 6.32 -0.08 -6.70
CA ILE A 58 5.57 -0.10 -5.46
C ILE A 58 5.86 -1.42 -4.72
N ILE A 59 5.94 -1.33 -3.40
CA ILE A 59 6.06 -2.49 -2.50
C ILE A 59 5.11 -2.32 -1.33
N TRP A 60 4.50 -3.43 -0.93
CA TRP A 60 3.60 -3.51 0.22
C TRP A 60 4.15 -4.49 1.25
N TYR A 61 4.16 -4.05 2.50
CA TYR A 61 4.32 -4.88 3.68
C TYR A 61 3.08 -4.74 4.56
N ASN A 62 3.00 -5.54 5.62
CA ASN A 62 1.90 -5.44 6.58
C ASN A 62 1.91 -4.10 7.31
N GLU A 63 3.09 -3.51 7.53
CA GLU A 63 3.31 -2.32 8.33
C GLU A 63 3.36 -1.03 7.50
N CYS A 64 3.85 -1.11 6.25
CA CYS A 64 4.07 0.06 5.41
C CYS A 64 3.89 -0.24 3.92
N MET A 65 3.63 0.83 3.15
CA MET A 65 3.66 0.83 1.68
C MET A 65 4.63 1.93 1.22
N LEU A 66 5.40 1.65 0.17
CA LEU A 66 6.27 2.62 -0.49
C LEU A 66 6.09 2.54 -2.01
N CYS A 67 5.89 3.67 -2.67
CA CYS A 67 5.92 3.77 -4.12
C CYS A 67 6.68 4.99 -4.62
N TYR A 68 7.24 4.88 -5.82
CA TYR A 68 7.84 6.00 -6.55
C TYR A 68 7.46 5.96 -8.03
N SER A 69 7.49 7.12 -8.68
CA SER A 69 7.18 7.31 -10.10
C SER A 69 7.98 8.47 -10.68
N ASN A 70 8.17 8.49 -12.00
CA ASN A 70 8.69 9.65 -12.73
C ASN A 70 7.63 10.71 -13.08
N GLU A 71 6.39 10.46 -12.67
CA GLU A 71 5.24 11.35 -12.84
C GLU A 71 4.59 11.61 -11.48
N SER A 72 3.97 12.78 -11.30
CA SER A 72 3.22 13.06 -10.09
C SER A 72 1.95 12.23 -10.05
N PHE A 73 1.74 11.54 -8.94
CA PHE A 73 0.53 10.74 -8.66
C PHE A 73 -0.14 11.17 -7.35
N PHE A 74 0.24 12.33 -6.80
CA PHE A 74 -0.39 12.89 -5.61
C PHE A 74 -1.82 13.30 -5.92
N SER A 75 -2.73 13.02 -4.99
CA SER A 75 -4.17 13.30 -5.12
C SER A 75 -4.86 12.59 -6.29
N ILE A 76 -4.18 11.63 -6.94
CA ILE A 76 -4.78 10.75 -7.95
C ILE A 76 -5.09 9.41 -7.27
N VAL A 77 -6.35 8.98 -7.37
CA VAL A 77 -6.75 7.65 -6.92
C VAL A 77 -6.27 6.62 -7.96
N ALA A 78 -5.07 6.10 -7.76
CA ALA A 78 -4.54 5.01 -8.57
C ALA A 78 -5.10 3.67 -8.06
N VAL A 79 -5.95 3.01 -8.87
CA VAL A 79 -6.51 1.68 -8.55
C VAL A 79 -5.56 0.52 -8.91
N ARG A 80 -4.38 0.81 -9.47
CA ARG A 80 -3.37 -0.18 -9.87
C ARG A 80 -1.96 0.25 -9.45
N PRO A 81 -1.08 -0.72 -9.13
CA PRO A 81 -1.33 -2.17 -9.14
C PRO A 81 -2.15 -2.61 -7.92
N ARG A 82 -3.09 -3.55 -8.13
CA ARG A 82 -3.89 -4.15 -7.05
C ARG A 82 -3.38 -5.56 -6.80
N VAL A 83 -3.00 -5.86 -5.57
CA VAL A 83 -2.68 -7.22 -5.12
C VAL A 83 -3.80 -7.69 -4.21
N ALA A 84 -4.51 -8.75 -4.61
CA ALA A 84 -5.54 -9.37 -3.80
C ALA A 84 -4.99 -10.69 -3.24
N THR A 85 -4.95 -10.81 -1.92
CA THR A 85 -4.68 -12.08 -1.24
C THR A 85 -6.02 -12.70 -0.83
N ILE A 86 -6.35 -13.85 -1.39
CA ILE A 86 -7.59 -14.59 -1.10
C ILE A 86 -7.26 -15.90 -0.39
N ASN A 87 -8.09 -16.29 0.57
CA ASN A 87 -8.07 -17.64 1.10
C ASN A 87 -8.72 -18.58 0.06
N THR A 88 -8.06 -19.69 -0.27
CA THR A 88 -8.54 -20.68 -1.25
C THR A 88 -9.44 -21.75 -0.62
N GLN A 89 -9.63 -21.73 0.70
CA GLN A 89 -10.48 -22.66 1.42
C GLN A 89 -11.97 -22.28 1.28
N ASN A 90 -12.82 -23.30 1.16
CA ASN A 90 -14.28 -23.13 1.13
C ASN A 90 -14.87 -23.05 2.54
N THR A 91 -15.91 -22.25 2.70
CA THR A 91 -16.76 -22.24 3.91
C THR A 91 -17.83 -23.32 3.82
N THR A 92 -18.22 -23.90 4.97
CA THR A 92 -19.30 -24.90 5.06
C THR A 92 -20.70 -24.31 4.93
N SER A 93 -20.87 -22.99 5.09
CA SER A 93 -22.17 -22.31 5.02
C SER A 93 -22.07 -21.02 4.20
N GLN A 94 -21.94 -21.18 2.88
CA GLN A 94 -21.65 -20.10 1.94
C GLN A 94 -22.71 -18.97 1.94
N GLY A 95 -24.00 -19.30 2.04
CA GLY A 95 -25.08 -18.31 2.04
C GLY A 95 -24.99 -17.33 3.20
N PHE A 96 -24.96 -17.85 4.44
CA PHE A 96 -24.87 -17.05 5.66
C PHE A 96 -23.54 -16.28 5.75
N TYR A 97 -22.42 -16.91 5.38
CA TYR A 97 -21.12 -16.25 5.39
C TYR A 97 -21.07 -15.07 4.41
N ASN A 98 -21.66 -15.20 3.22
CA ASN A 98 -21.72 -14.11 2.25
C ASN A 98 -22.55 -12.93 2.75
N GLU A 99 -23.66 -13.19 3.46
CA GLU A 99 -24.47 -12.12 4.08
C GLU A 99 -23.66 -11.35 5.12
N LEU A 100 -22.97 -12.07 6.03
CA LEU A 100 -22.09 -11.45 7.02
C LEU A 100 -20.99 -10.60 6.38
N VAL A 101 -20.34 -11.12 5.32
CA VAL A 101 -19.30 -10.40 4.59
C VAL A 101 -19.86 -9.12 3.96
N ASN A 102 -21.04 -9.18 3.34
CA ASN A 102 -21.67 -8.00 2.73
C ASN A 102 -21.99 -6.94 3.78
N THR A 103 -22.59 -7.31 4.92
CA THR A 103 -22.87 -6.38 6.01
C THR A 103 -21.58 -5.73 6.53
N MET A 104 -20.54 -6.54 6.79
CA MET A 104 -19.24 -6.03 7.22
C MET A 104 -18.65 -5.04 6.21
N ILE A 105 -18.67 -5.36 4.90
CA ILE A 105 -18.13 -4.48 3.85
C ILE A 105 -18.90 -3.16 3.78
N ILE A 106 -20.23 -3.19 3.91
CA ILE A 106 -21.07 -1.98 3.90
C ILE A 106 -20.76 -1.09 5.10
N ASP A 107 -20.58 -1.68 6.29
CA ASP A 107 -20.28 -0.91 7.49
C ASP A 107 -18.88 -0.30 7.48
N LEU A 108 -17.93 -0.92 6.79
CA LEU A 108 -16.57 -0.39 6.59
C LEU A 108 -16.50 0.77 5.58
N ALA A 109 -17.52 0.94 4.74
CA ALA A 109 -17.57 2.00 3.74
C ALA A 109 -18.15 3.32 4.30
N LYS A 110 -18.59 3.33 5.56
CA LYS A 110 -19.08 4.51 6.29
C LYS A 110 -17.94 5.18 7.04
#